data_AF-A0A9E0APL9-F1
#
_entry.id   AF-A0A9E0APL9-F1
#
_cell.length_a   1.000
_cell.length_b   1.000
_cell.length_c   1.000
_cell.angle_alpha   90.00
_cell.angle_beta   90.00
_cell.angle_gamma   90.00
#
_symmetry.space_group_name_H-M   'P 1'
#
loop_
_entity.id
_entity.type
_entity.pdbx_description
1 polymer ?
#
loop_
_entity_poly.entity_id
_entity_poly.type
_entity_poly.pdbx_seq_one_letter_code
_entity_poly.pdbx_strand_id
1 'polypeptide(L)'
;MAFYLTLSLYILAVLGGLILMISIRRVPRGTFNRLAVTHGLLGIGAILSFVLVKNPDPEAPHYLLFAFIISGVLLSGLVWRVPTAFPVKIYFGLFALTFPLFLFSPSLLVNFLLTFRYTDSLGKTFDLGNRYFIEEQQAVLRSKSTLRYKLVRKTGIYRSTIARDIDFAGPVDSIRVLELSGNDSISIRAYRIHNTYVSTEIDSTDRTITLQPARKNVIQRNL
;
A
#
# COMPACT_ATOMS: atom_id res chain seq x y z
N MET A 1 6.92 -4.66 8.68
CA MET A 1 7.17 -3.54 9.59
C MET A 1 7.18 -2.20 8.86
N ALA A 2 7.73 -2.13 7.64
CA ALA A 2 7.80 -0.90 6.85
C ALA A 2 6.45 -0.15 6.75
N PHE A 3 5.34 -0.82 6.39
CA PHE A 3 4.03 -0.18 6.28
C PHE A 3 3.61 0.61 7.53
N TYR A 4 3.61 -0.03 8.71
CA TYR A 4 3.21 0.64 9.96
C TYR A 4 4.19 1.72 10.39
N LEU A 5 5.48 1.52 10.15
CA LEU A 5 6.50 2.54 10.40
C LEU A 5 6.27 3.78 9.53
N THR A 6 6.06 3.58 8.22
CA THR A 6 5.76 4.63 7.24
C THR A 6 4.47 5.36 7.61
N LEU A 7 3.44 4.63 8.01
CA LEU A 7 2.18 5.21 8.48
C LEU A 7 2.38 6.09 9.72
N SER A 8 3.06 5.58 10.74
CA SER A 8 3.33 6.33 11.98
C SER A 8 4.18 7.58 11.73
N LEU A 9 5.23 7.47 10.90
CA LEU A 9 6.08 8.59 10.53
C LEU A 9 5.31 9.66 9.74
N TYR A 10 4.40 9.24 8.85
CA TYR A 10 3.54 10.18 8.13
C TYR A 10 2.60 10.93 9.07
N ILE A 11 1.96 10.23 10.02
CA ILE A 11 1.10 10.86 11.05
C ILE A 11 1.92 11.88 11.87
N LEU A 12 3.12 11.50 12.31
CA LEU A 12 4.02 12.41 13.02
C LEU A 12 4.40 13.63 12.17
N ALA A 13 4.59 13.45 10.86
CA ALA A 13 4.89 14.55 9.94
C ALA A 13 3.71 15.53 9.81
N VAL A 14 2.49 15.03 9.71
CA VAL A 14 1.27 15.85 9.66
C VAL A 14 1.09 16.63 10.98
N LEU A 15 1.18 15.94 12.12
CA LEU A 15 1.09 16.58 13.44
C LEU A 15 2.21 17.60 13.62
N GLY A 16 3.44 17.26 13.24
CA GLY A 16 4.58 18.16 13.23
C GLY A 16 4.32 19.39 12.37
N GLY A 17 3.85 19.23 11.13
CA GLY A 17 3.52 20.33 10.23
C GLY A 17 2.46 21.26 10.83
N LEU A 18 1.40 20.71 11.42
CA LEU A 18 0.37 21.50 12.12
C LEU A 18 0.94 22.25 13.32
N ILE A 19 1.76 21.60 14.15
CA ILE A 19 2.40 22.25 15.31
C ILE A 19 3.33 23.37 14.86
N LEU A 20 4.16 23.13 13.83
CA LEU A 20 5.03 24.14 13.24
C LEU A 20 4.21 25.32 12.69
N MET A 21 3.06 25.03 12.09
CA MET A 21 2.14 26.04 11.59
C MET A 21 1.49 26.84 12.73
N ILE A 22 1.12 26.25 13.86
CA ILE A 22 0.35 26.95 14.92
C ILE A 22 1.28 27.62 15.94
N SER A 23 2.27 26.90 16.44
CA SER A 23 3.02 27.26 17.66
C SER A 23 4.21 28.17 17.40
N ILE A 24 4.72 28.22 16.17
CA ILE A 24 5.93 28.99 15.86
C ILE A 24 5.57 30.40 15.42
N ARG A 25 6.04 31.40 16.17
CA ARG A 25 5.76 32.82 15.90
C ARG A 25 6.49 33.33 14.66
N ARG A 26 7.81 33.16 14.55
CA ARG A 26 8.63 33.50 13.37
C ARG A 26 9.91 32.67 13.34
N VAL A 27 10.22 32.07 12.18
CA VAL A 27 11.50 31.36 11.97
C VAL A 27 12.45 32.24 11.14
N PRO A 28 13.74 32.32 11.49
CA PRO A 28 14.73 32.97 10.65
C PRO A 28 14.76 32.36 9.25
N ARG A 29 14.78 33.22 8.22
CA ARG A 29 14.87 32.80 6.81
C ARG A 29 16.00 31.80 6.56
N GLY A 30 17.17 32.01 7.18
CA GLY A 30 18.31 31.10 7.04
C GLY A 30 18.06 29.68 7.51
N THR A 31 17.25 29.49 8.57
CA THR A 31 16.87 28.14 9.03
C THR A 31 15.91 27.48 8.06
N PHE A 32 14.91 28.20 7.58
CA PHE A 32 14.00 27.69 6.55
C PHE A 32 14.75 27.33 5.26
N ASN A 33 15.65 28.18 4.79
CA ASN A 33 16.43 27.93 3.58
C ASN A 33 17.27 26.66 3.69
N ARG A 34 17.90 26.41 4.85
CA ARG A 34 18.65 25.16 5.08
C ARG A 34 17.74 23.93 4.96
N LEU A 35 16.58 23.97 5.60
CA LEU A 35 15.62 22.85 5.52
C LEU A 35 15.07 22.67 4.10
N ALA A 36 14.79 23.77 3.39
CA ALA A 36 14.33 23.74 2.00
C ALA A 36 15.40 23.17 1.05
N VAL A 37 16.69 23.47 1.28
CA VAL A 37 17.80 22.86 0.55
C VAL A 37 17.88 21.36 0.84
N THR A 38 17.79 20.94 2.10
CA THR A 38 17.74 19.51 2.46
C THR A 38 16.56 18.80 1.78
N HIS A 39 15.39 19.42 1.77
CA HIS A 39 14.22 18.91 1.05
C HIS A 39 14.47 18.79 -0.46
N GLY A 40 15.10 19.80 -1.08
CA GLY A 40 15.50 19.75 -2.48
C GLY A 40 16.48 18.59 -2.78
N LEU A 41 17.46 18.36 -1.91
CA LEU A 41 18.39 17.23 -2.02
C LEU A 41 17.67 15.87 -1.90
N LEU A 42 16.66 15.75 -1.03
CA LEU A 42 15.83 14.54 -0.96
C LEU A 42 15.04 14.33 -2.25
N GLY A 43 14.52 15.40 -2.86
CA GLY A 43 13.82 15.33 -4.15
C GLY A 43 14.74 14.88 -5.29
N ILE A 44 15.95 15.45 -5.37
CA ILE A 44 16.96 15.02 -6.34
C ILE A 44 17.35 13.56 -6.12
N GLY A 45 17.58 13.16 -4.86
CA GLY A 45 17.88 11.77 -4.51
C GLY A 45 16.75 10.81 -4.89
N ALA A 46 15.50 11.20 -4.67
CA ALA A 46 14.34 10.43 -5.10
C ALA A 46 14.35 10.24 -6.63
N ILE A 47 14.52 11.31 -7.41
CA ILE A 47 14.57 11.24 -8.87
C ILE A 47 15.73 10.33 -9.33
N LEU A 48 16.93 10.50 -8.77
CA LEU A 48 18.09 9.67 -9.11
C LEU A 48 17.85 8.19 -8.77
N SER A 49 17.17 7.90 -7.66
CA SER A 49 16.80 6.52 -7.29
C SER A 49 15.87 5.86 -8.31
N PHE A 50 15.09 6.64 -9.05
CA PHE A 50 14.27 6.12 -10.15
C PHE A 50 15.07 5.97 -11.45
N VAL A 51 15.91 6.94 -11.78
CA VAL A 51 16.62 6.98 -13.07
C VAL A 51 17.80 6.00 -13.12
N LEU A 52 18.50 5.79 -12.00
CA LEU A 52 19.73 4.99 -11.95
C LEU A 52 19.49 3.50 -11.70
N VAL A 53 18.30 3.10 -11.24
CA VAL A 53 18.00 1.70 -10.96
C VAL A 53 17.60 0.98 -12.26
N LYS A 54 18.52 0.16 -12.77
CA LYS A 54 18.28 -0.72 -13.91
C LYS A 54 17.55 -1.97 -13.42
N ASN A 55 16.32 -2.20 -13.90
CA ASN A 55 15.39 -3.25 -13.43
C ASN A 55 14.93 -3.07 -11.96
N PRO A 56 14.13 -2.03 -11.65
CA PRO A 56 13.59 -1.86 -10.31
C PRO A 56 12.70 -3.06 -9.93
N ASP A 57 12.96 -3.67 -8.76
CA ASP A 57 12.00 -4.60 -8.15
C ASP A 57 10.71 -3.79 -7.90
N PRO A 58 9.57 -4.16 -8.52
CA PRO A 58 8.32 -3.41 -8.42
C PRO A 58 7.75 -3.40 -6.99
N GLU A 59 8.27 -4.22 -6.09
CA GLU A 59 7.88 -4.28 -4.68
C GLU A 59 8.88 -3.58 -3.75
N ALA A 60 9.97 -3.02 -4.28
CA ALA A 60 10.97 -2.35 -3.45
C ALA A 60 10.44 -1.01 -2.91
N PRO A 61 10.52 -0.78 -1.59
CA PRO A 61 10.04 0.47 -0.99
C PRO A 61 10.89 1.68 -1.38
N HIS A 62 10.25 2.74 -1.87
CA HIS A 62 10.88 4.02 -2.26
C HIS A 62 11.09 4.97 -1.08
N TYR A 63 12.06 4.67 -0.20
CA TYR A 63 12.29 5.46 1.03
C TYR A 63 12.70 6.92 0.80
N LEU A 64 13.41 7.25 -0.30
CA LEU A 64 13.80 8.62 -0.61
C LEU A 64 12.61 9.48 -1.04
N LEU A 65 11.69 8.90 -1.82
CA LEU A 65 10.42 9.53 -2.15
C LEU A 65 9.60 9.78 -0.88
N PHE A 66 9.52 8.77 0.00
CA PHE A 66 8.83 8.91 1.27
C PHE A 66 9.41 10.04 2.13
N ALA A 67 10.75 10.13 2.26
CA ALA A 67 11.42 11.20 2.98
C ALA A 67 11.17 12.58 2.34
N PHE A 68 11.16 12.65 1.01
CA PHE A 68 10.82 13.87 0.27
C PHE A 68 9.40 14.34 0.57
N ILE A 69 8.41 13.45 0.54
CA ILE A 69 7.01 13.80 0.85
C ILE A 69 6.87 14.24 2.32
N ILE A 70 7.42 13.48 3.27
CA ILE A 70 7.36 13.83 4.70
C ILE A 70 7.98 15.19 5.00
N SER A 71 9.17 15.45 4.45
CA SER A 71 9.84 16.73 4.64
C SER A 71 9.04 17.88 4.04
N GLY A 72 8.39 17.67 2.89
CA GLY A 72 7.47 18.64 2.29
C GLY A 72 6.24 18.91 3.15
N VAL A 73 5.63 17.87 3.76
CA VAL A 73 4.50 18.02 4.70
C VAL A 73 4.91 18.85 5.92
N LEU A 74 6.06 18.59 6.52
CA LEU A 74 6.58 19.39 7.64
C LEU A 74 6.81 20.85 7.23
N LEU A 75 7.44 21.08 6.08
CA LEU A 75 7.74 22.42 5.56
C LEU A 75 6.51 23.18 5.11
N SER A 76 5.43 22.48 4.73
CA SER A 76 4.14 23.08 4.38
C SER A 76 3.56 23.89 5.55
N GLY A 77 3.76 23.46 6.79
CA GLY A 77 3.36 24.23 7.97
C GLY A 77 4.30 25.40 8.27
N LEU A 78 5.60 25.17 8.10
CA LEU A 78 6.64 26.14 8.41
C LEU A 78 6.65 27.35 7.45
N VAL A 79 6.37 27.13 6.16
CA VAL A 79 6.48 28.16 5.11
C VAL A 79 5.57 29.37 5.36
N TRP A 80 4.45 29.17 6.06
CA TRP A 80 3.52 30.23 6.43
C TRP A 80 4.06 31.15 7.54
N ARG A 81 5.06 30.70 8.29
CA ARG A 81 5.70 31.44 9.40
C ARG A 81 7.00 32.15 8.99
N VAL A 82 7.35 32.10 7.71
CA VAL A 82 8.58 32.68 7.17
C VAL A 82 8.22 33.70 6.09
N PRO A 83 8.88 34.87 6.04
CA PRO A 83 8.68 35.84 4.97
C PRO A 83 9.36 35.36 3.69
N THR A 84 8.77 34.38 3.00
CA THR A 84 9.21 33.84 1.69
C THR A 84 8.34 34.37 0.55
N ALA A 85 8.85 34.28 -0.68
CA ALA A 85 8.09 34.62 -1.89
C ALA A 85 6.86 33.71 -2.04
N PHE A 86 5.79 34.24 -2.63
CA PHE A 86 4.53 33.52 -2.78
C PHE A 86 4.64 32.18 -3.55
N PRO A 87 5.45 32.03 -4.61
CA PRO A 87 5.63 30.74 -5.29
C PRO A 87 6.17 29.63 -4.38
N VAL A 88 7.05 29.98 -3.43
CA VAL A 88 7.60 29.03 -2.45
C VAL A 88 6.50 28.52 -1.52
N LYS A 89 5.55 29.40 -1.13
CA LYS A 89 4.39 29.02 -0.32
C LYS A 89 3.46 28.08 -1.08
N ILE A 90 3.22 28.34 -2.36
CA ILE A 90 2.43 27.44 -3.21
C ILE A 90 3.10 26.07 -3.28
N TYR A 91 4.39 26.02 -3.63
CA TYR A 91 5.14 24.78 -3.75
C TYR A 91 5.03 23.90 -2.50
N PHE A 92 5.34 24.46 -1.32
CA PHE A 92 5.24 23.70 -0.07
C PHE A 92 3.79 23.43 0.34
N GLY A 93 2.85 24.33 0.00
CA GLY A 93 1.42 24.14 0.23
C GLY A 93 0.84 22.93 -0.51
N LEU A 94 1.37 22.58 -1.69
CA LEU A 94 0.92 21.40 -2.44
C LEU A 94 1.12 20.09 -1.67
N PHE A 95 2.14 20.00 -0.79
CA PHE A 95 2.34 18.79 0.03
C PHE A 95 1.21 18.58 1.05
N ALA A 96 0.50 19.63 1.45
CA ALA A 96 -0.66 19.50 2.32
C ALA A 96 -1.84 18.77 1.65
N LEU A 97 -1.87 18.69 0.32
CA LEU A 97 -2.89 17.91 -0.43
C LEU A 97 -2.79 16.40 -0.17
N THR A 98 -1.65 15.93 0.37
CA THR A 98 -1.53 14.53 0.81
C THR A 98 -2.39 14.22 2.03
N PHE A 99 -2.76 15.22 2.84
CA PHE A 99 -3.57 15.04 4.05
C PHE A 99 -5.02 14.65 3.77
N PRO A 100 -5.77 15.31 2.85
CA PRO A 100 -7.06 14.80 2.41
C PRO A 100 -6.99 13.35 1.93
N LEU A 101 -5.98 13.01 1.12
CA LEU A 101 -5.77 11.64 0.62
C LEU A 101 -5.55 10.66 1.78
N PHE A 102 -4.79 11.07 2.80
CA PHE A 102 -4.60 10.31 4.03
C PHE A 102 -5.91 10.05 4.77
N LEU A 103 -6.78 11.07 4.94
CA LEU A 103 -8.05 10.91 5.64
C LEU A 103 -9.00 9.94 4.93
N PHE A 104 -9.05 9.98 3.60
CA PHE A 104 -9.91 9.09 2.82
C PHE A 104 -9.36 7.67 2.70
N SER A 105 -8.04 7.52 2.54
CA SER A 105 -7.43 6.21 2.33
C SER A 105 -5.96 6.16 2.82
N PRO A 106 -5.74 5.94 4.13
CA PRO A 106 -4.39 5.87 4.70
C PRO A 106 -3.53 4.78 4.04
N SER A 107 -4.14 3.62 3.78
CA SER A 107 -3.45 2.47 3.18
C SER A 107 -3.01 2.74 1.75
N LEU A 108 -3.81 3.50 0.99
CA LEU A 108 -3.50 3.83 -0.39
C LEU A 108 -2.38 4.86 -0.44
N LEU A 109 -2.42 5.88 0.41
CA LEU A 109 -1.32 6.83 0.52
C LEU A 109 0.00 6.11 0.87
N VAL A 110 0.01 5.27 1.91
CA VAL A 110 1.22 4.54 2.31
C VAL A 110 1.70 3.61 1.20
N ASN A 111 0.79 2.94 0.50
CA ASN A 111 1.16 2.11 -0.64
C ASN A 111 1.80 2.96 -1.75
N PHE A 112 1.16 4.07 -2.14
CA PHE A 112 1.68 4.99 -3.14
C PHE A 112 3.07 5.53 -2.75
N LEU A 113 3.28 5.90 -1.48
CA LEU A 113 4.57 6.40 -0.99
C LEU A 113 5.68 5.34 -1.04
N LEU A 114 5.33 4.06 -0.90
CA LEU A 114 6.30 2.96 -0.91
C LEU A 114 6.51 2.36 -2.30
N THR A 115 5.49 2.28 -3.15
CA THR A 115 5.53 1.52 -4.40
C THR A 115 5.30 2.38 -5.65
N PHE A 116 4.97 3.66 -5.48
CA PHE A 116 4.57 4.58 -6.54
C PHE A 116 3.36 4.11 -7.35
N ARG A 117 2.60 3.13 -6.84
CA ARG A 117 1.41 2.58 -7.48
C ARG A 117 0.16 3.00 -6.74
N TYR A 118 -0.78 3.57 -7.48
CA TYR A 118 -2.14 3.82 -7.01
C TYR A 118 -2.95 2.52 -7.14
N THR A 119 -2.61 1.52 -6.31
CA THR A 119 -3.28 0.22 -6.29
C THR A 119 -3.79 -0.10 -4.89
N ASP A 120 -4.97 -0.71 -4.85
CA ASP A 120 -5.63 -1.11 -3.60
C ASP A 120 -5.06 -2.41 -3.01
N SER A 121 -4.19 -3.12 -3.74
CA SER A 121 -3.58 -4.38 -3.32
C SER A 121 -2.07 -4.36 -3.51
N LEU A 122 -1.36 -4.85 -2.51
CA LEU A 122 0.11 -4.89 -2.50
C LEU A 122 0.70 -6.03 -3.37
N GLY A 123 -0.09 -7.03 -3.74
CA GLY A 123 0.36 -8.17 -4.56
C GLY A 123 -0.55 -8.47 -5.75
N LYS A 124 -0.31 -9.61 -6.43
CA LYS A 124 -1.07 -10.00 -7.62
C LYS A 124 -2.56 -10.16 -7.32
N THR A 125 -3.39 -9.74 -8.28
CA THR A 125 -4.85 -9.90 -8.21
C THR A 125 -5.38 -10.66 -9.40
N PHE A 126 -6.24 -11.64 -9.15
CA PHE A 126 -6.91 -12.44 -10.17
C PHE A 126 -8.41 -12.19 -10.08
N ASP A 127 -9.01 -11.76 -11.19
CA ASP A 127 -10.45 -11.60 -11.31
C ASP A 127 -11.11 -12.97 -11.52
N LEU A 128 -12.10 -13.29 -10.68
CA LEU A 128 -12.86 -14.53 -10.74
C LEU A 128 -14.26 -14.32 -11.36
N GLY A 129 -14.60 -13.10 -11.76
CA GLY A 129 -15.96 -12.74 -12.17
C GLY A 129 -16.91 -12.59 -10.98
N ASN A 130 -18.14 -12.11 -11.26
CA ASN A 130 -19.17 -11.85 -10.25
C ASN A 130 -18.69 -11.01 -9.05
N ARG A 131 -17.74 -10.10 -9.31
CA ARG A 131 -17.11 -9.18 -8.35
C ARG A 131 -16.23 -9.87 -7.29
N TYR A 132 -15.83 -11.12 -7.50
CA TYR A 132 -14.89 -11.84 -6.66
C TYR A 132 -13.47 -11.74 -7.20
N PHE A 133 -12.51 -11.54 -6.31
CA PHE A 133 -11.09 -11.39 -6.62
C PHE A 133 -10.26 -12.23 -5.66
N ILE A 134 -9.26 -12.95 -6.17
CA ILE A 134 -8.18 -13.47 -5.35
C ILE A 134 -7.08 -12.40 -5.32
N GLU A 135 -6.71 -11.97 -4.13
CA GLU A 135 -5.60 -11.04 -3.91
C GLU A 135 -4.52 -11.75 -3.09
N GLU A 136 -3.27 -11.60 -3.50
CA GLU A 136 -2.12 -12.05 -2.73
C GLU A 136 -2.04 -11.27 -1.40
N GLN A 137 -1.85 -12.01 -0.31
CA GLN A 137 -1.58 -11.45 1.00
C GLN A 137 -0.08 -11.31 1.16
N GLN A 138 0.43 -10.08 1.09
CA GLN A 138 1.81 -9.86 1.50
C GLN A 138 1.94 -10.11 3.00
N ALA A 139 2.57 -11.23 3.36
CA ALA A 139 3.10 -11.43 4.69
C ALA A 139 4.21 -10.40 4.89
N VAL A 140 4.02 -9.53 5.88
CA VAL A 140 4.87 -8.39 6.25
C VAL A 140 6.33 -8.76 6.56
N LEU A 141 6.69 -10.04 6.46
CA LEU A 141 8.02 -10.62 6.49
C LEU A 141 8.07 -11.71 5.39
N ARG A 142 8.90 -11.51 4.36
CA ARG A 142 9.25 -12.50 3.31
C ARG A 142 9.91 -13.78 3.89
N SER A 143 9.87 -14.02 5.21
CA SER A 143 10.49 -15.17 5.89
C SER A 143 9.57 -16.38 6.08
N LYS A 144 8.27 -16.28 5.75
CA LYS A 144 7.41 -17.46 5.66
C LYS A 144 7.42 -17.98 4.23
N SER A 145 7.89 -19.22 4.06
CA SER A 145 7.99 -19.95 2.78
C SER A 145 6.66 -20.22 2.07
N THR A 146 5.53 -19.69 2.56
CA THR A 146 4.20 -19.93 1.99
C THR A 146 3.51 -18.61 1.67
N LEU A 147 3.40 -18.32 0.37
CA LEU A 147 2.57 -17.25 -0.16
C LEU A 147 1.10 -17.57 0.14
N ARG A 148 0.40 -16.62 0.74
CA ARG A 148 -1.00 -16.75 1.13
C ARG A 148 -1.86 -15.81 0.31
N TYR A 149 -3.11 -16.19 0.10
CA TYR A 149 -4.06 -15.43 -0.71
C TYR A 149 -5.35 -15.21 0.08
N LYS A 150 -6.10 -14.17 -0.31
CA LYS A 150 -7.42 -13.87 0.24
C LYS A 150 -8.44 -13.75 -0.88
N LEU A 151 -9.66 -14.17 -0.59
CA LEU A 151 -10.81 -13.95 -1.44
C LEU A 151 -11.51 -12.67 -1.01
N VAL A 152 -11.67 -11.74 -1.95
CA VAL A 152 -12.29 -10.43 -1.73
C VAL A 152 -13.48 -10.27 -2.67
N ARG A 153 -14.62 -9.83 -2.13
CA ARG A 153 -15.77 -9.39 -2.91
C ARG A 153 -15.79 -7.87 -2.96
N LYS A 154 -15.86 -7.28 -4.16
CA LYS A 154 -15.93 -5.83 -4.37
C LYS A 154 -17.36 -5.41 -4.68
N THR A 155 -17.87 -4.37 -4.02
CA THR A 155 -19.21 -3.81 -4.28
C THR A 155 -19.08 -2.29 -4.37
N GLY A 156 -18.90 -1.77 -5.59
CA GLY A 156 -18.54 -0.36 -5.78
C GLY A 156 -17.21 -0.03 -5.11
N ILE A 157 -17.22 0.94 -4.20
CA ILE A 157 -16.05 1.34 -3.39
C ILE A 157 -15.77 0.39 -2.22
N TYR A 158 -16.72 -0.48 -1.85
CA TYR A 158 -16.60 -1.35 -0.69
C TYR A 158 -15.89 -2.66 -1.04
N ARG A 159 -15.03 -3.13 -0.12
CA ARG A 159 -14.28 -4.38 -0.24
C ARG A 159 -14.53 -5.24 1.00
N SER A 160 -15.10 -6.43 0.83
CA SER A 160 -15.27 -7.39 1.91
C SER A 160 -14.36 -8.60 1.70
N THR A 161 -13.50 -8.89 2.67
CA THR A 161 -12.69 -10.12 2.65
C THR A 161 -13.56 -11.29 3.11
N ILE A 162 -13.77 -12.27 2.23
CA ILE A 162 -14.61 -13.45 2.49
C ILE A 162 -13.79 -14.56 3.16
N ALA A 163 -12.60 -14.84 2.62
CA ALA A 163 -11.68 -15.85 3.15
C ALA A 163 -10.24 -15.30 3.15
N ARG A 164 -9.44 -15.73 4.12
CA ARG A 164 -8.01 -15.38 4.28
C ARG A 164 -7.16 -16.64 4.32
N ASP A 165 -5.86 -16.48 4.15
CA ASP A 165 -4.85 -17.52 4.37
C ASP A 165 -4.99 -18.74 3.43
N ILE A 166 -5.54 -18.53 2.23
CA ILE A 166 -5.67 -19.55 1.19
C ILE A 166 -4.27 -19.91 0.70
N ASP A 167 -3.96 -21.20 0.75
CA ASP A 167 -2.66 -21.74 0.36
C ASP A 167 -2.77 -22.50 -0.96
N PHE A 168 -2.09 -22.01 -1.99
CA PHE A 168 -1.91 -22.71 -3.26
C PHE A 168 -0.54 -23.38 -3.36
N ALA A 169 0.18 -23.53 -2.23
CA ALA A 169 1.50 -24.15 -2.14
C ALA A 169 2.51 -23.54 -3.12
N GLY A 170 2.47 -22.22 -3.33
CA GLY A 170 3.42 -21.51 -4.19
C GLY A 170 2.91 -20.20 -4.79
N PRO A 171 3.76 -19.54 -5.60
CA PRO A 171 3.36 -18.38 -6.39
C PRO A 171 2.42 -18.80 -7.52
N VAL A 172 1.25 -18.16 -7.58
CA VAL A 172 0.23 -18.42 -8.59
C VAL A 172 0.50 -17.53 -9.81
N ASP A 173 0.38 -18.12 -10.99
CA ASP A 173 0.51 -17.42 -12.25
C ASP A 173 -0.86 -17.05 -12.84
N SER A 174 -1.81 -17.97 -12.79
CA SER A 174 -3.19 -17.73 -13.23
C SER A 174 -4.20 -18.54 -12.42
N ILE A 175 -5.46 -18.10 -12.42
CA ILE A 175 -6.56 -18.79 -11.72
C ILE A 175 -7.73 -18.96 -12.69
N ARG A 176 -8.34 -20.15 -12.66
CA ARG A 176 -9.57 -20.45 -13.37
C ARG A 176 -10.66 -20.83 -12.37
N VAL A 177 -11.85 -20.25 -12.54
CA VAL A 177 -13.04 -20.70 -11.82
C VAL A 177 -13.54 -22.00 -12.45
N LEU A 178 -13.64 -23.05 -11.64
CA LEU A 178 -14.18 -24.34 -12.04
C LEU A 178 -15.70 -24.35 -11.89
N GLU A 179 -16.18 -23.89 -10.74
CA GLU A 179 -17.59 -23.88 -10.39
C GLU A 179 -17.91 -22.74 -9.44
N LEU A 180 -19.05 -22.09 -9.65
CA LEU A 180 -19.62 -21.12 -8.73
C LEU A 180 -20.98 -21.61 -8.27
N SER A 181 -21.03 -22.19 -7.08
CA SER A 181 -22.26 -22.68 -6.46
C SER A 181 -23.01 -21.51 -5.79
N GLY A 182 -23.48 -20.57 -6.62
CA GLY A 182 -24.26 -19.41 -6.20
C GLY A 182 -23.56 -18.56 -5.11
N ASN A 183 -24.17 -18.52 -3.92
CA ASN A 183 -23.67 -17.79 -2.75
C ASN A 183 -23.00 -18.71 -1.70
N ASP A 184 -22.82 -20.00 -1.99
CA ASP A 184 -22.38 -20.97 -0.99
C ASP A 184 -20.89 -21.27 -1.08
N SER A 185 -20.39 -21.53 -2.28
CA SER A 185 -18.97 -21.80 -2.50
C SER A 185 -18.49 -21.39 -3.88
N ILE A 186 -17.18 -21.16 -3.97
CA ILE A 186 -16.46 -21.01 -5.22
C ILE A 186 -15.34 -22.05 -5.29
N SER A 187 -15.32 -22.83 -6.36
CA SER A 187 -14.27 -23.80 -6.65
C SER A 187 -13.35 -23.21 -7.71
N ILE A 188 -12.06 -23.09 -7.38
CA ILE A 188 -11.05 -22.46 -8.23
C ILE A 188 -9.85 -23.40 -8.41
N ARG A 189 -9.24 -23.33 -9.59
CA ARG A 189 -7.97 -23.96 -9.93
C ARG A 189 -6.92 -22.88 -10.08
N ALA A 190 -5.87 -22.95 -9.27
CA ALA A 190 -4.70 -22.10 -9.41
C ALA A 190 -3.62 -22.83 -10.22
N TYR A 191 -3.06 -22.17 -11.23
CA TYR A 191 -1.94 -22.66 -12.02
C TYR A 191 -0.65 -22.01 -11.53
N ARG A 192 0.39 -22.83 -11.44
CA ARG A 192 1.74 -22.45 -11.04
C ARG A 192 2.69 -22.84 -12.15
N ILE A 193 3.58 -21.93 -12.50
CA ILE A 193 4.65 -22.20 -13.45
C ILE A 193 5.93 -22.36 -12.65
N HIS A 194 6.54 -23.54 -12.74
CA HIS A 194 7.85 -23.83 -12.20
C HIS A 194 8.87 -23.86 -13.34
N ASN A 195 9.67 -22.80 -13.44
CA ASN A 195 10.76 -22.75 -14.40
C ASN A 195 12.00 -23.39 -13.75
N THR A 196 12.42 -24.54 -14.28
CA THR A 196 13.76 -25.07 -14.01
C THR A 196 14.73 -24.56 -15.08
N TYR A 197 16.03 -24.81 -14.90
CA TYR A 197 17.04 -24.48 -15.92
C TYR A 197 16.81 -25.21 -17.26
N VAL A 198 16.00 -26.27 -17.29
CA VAL A 198 15.89 -27.19 -18.43
C VAL A 198 14.45 -27.40 -18.90
N SER A 199 13.45 -27.12 -18.06
CA SER A 199 12.02 -27.33 -18.35
C SER A 199 11.14 -26.27 -17.72
N THR A 200 9.97 -26.04 -18.33
CA THR A 200 8.87 -25.30 -17.73
C THR A 200 7.80 -26.30 -17.35
N GLU A 201 7.59 -26.51 -16.05
CA GLU A 201 6.55 -27.41 -15.53
C GLU A 201 5.34 -26.59 -15.06
N ILE A 202 4.15 -27.01 -15.48
CA ILE A 202 2.89 -26.39 -15.06
C ILE A 202 2.23 -27.31 -14.04
N ASP A 203 2.03 -26.80 -12.84
CA ASP A 203 1.36 -27.49 -11.76
C ASP A 203 0.04 -26.78 -11.42
N SER A 204 -0.96 -27.49 -10.90
CA SER A 204 -2.26 -26.93 -10.55
C SER A 204 -2.75 -27.40 -9.20
N THR A 205 -3.42 -26.51 -8.47
CA THR A 205 -4.05 -26.84 -7.18
C THR A 205 -5.48 -26.34 -7.16
N ASP A 206 -6.40 -27.24 -6.81
CA ASP A 206 -7.81 -26.93 -6.68
C ASP A 206 -8.15 -26.56 -5.23
N ARG A 207 -8.96 -25.51 -5.07
CA ARG A 207 -9.48 -25.05 -3.78
C ARG A 207 -10.95 -24.71 -3.89
N THR A 208 -11.74 -25.25 -2.98
CA THR A 208 -13.12 -24.82 -2.77
C THR A 208 -13.17 -23.90 -1.55
N ILE A 209 -13.72 -22.71 -1.73
CA ILE A 209 -13.81 -21.66 -0.71
C ILE A 209 -15.29 -21.40 -0.43
N THR A 210 -15.70 -21.55 0.82
CA THR A 210 -17.06 -21.21 1.25
C THR A 210 -17.25 -19.70 1.28
N LEU A 211 -18.34 -19.22 0.68
CA LEU A 211 -18.66 -17.80 0.53
C LEU A 211 -19.49 -17.25 1.70
N GLN A 212 -20.25 -18.11 2.38
CA GLN A 212 -20.96 -17.73 3.59
C GLN A 212 -20.02 -17.78 4.80
N PRO A 213 -20.01 -16.76 5.68
CA PRO A 213 -19.30 -16.86 6.94
C PRO A 213 -19.93 -18.00 7.75
N ALA A 214 -19.11 -18.92 8.26
CA ALA A 214 -19.57 -19.86 9.27
C ALA A 214 -20.25 -19.07 10.39
N ARG A 215 -21.55 -19.30 10.63
CA ARG A 215 -22.30 -18.64 11.70
C ARG A 215 -21.60 -18.94 13.03
N LYS A 216 -20.74 -18.02 13.49
CA LYS A 216 -19.95 -18.20 14.71
C LYS A 216 -20.75 -18.08 16.01
N ASN A 217 -22.07 -17.87 15.95
CA ASN A 217 -22.91 -17.65 17.13
C ASN A 217 -24.18 -18.52 17.09
N VAL A 218 -24.05 -19.84 17.06
CA VAL A 218 -25.09 -20.68 17.66
C VAL A 218 -24.66 -20.93 19.10
N ILE A 219 -25.11 -20.08 20.01
CA ILE A 219 -25.05 -20.38 21.44
C ILE A 219 -25.96 -21.59 21.62
N GLN A 220 -25.38 -22.78 21.76
CA GLN A 220 -26.11 -23.95 22.22
C GLN A 220 -26.55 -23.65 23.65
N ARG A 221 -27.82 -23.24 23.81
CA ARG A 221 -28.49 -23.34 25.10
C ARG A 221 -28.85 -24.80 25.28
N ASN A 222 -28.05 -25.51 26.07
CA ASN A 222 -28.51 -26.75 26.69
C ASN A 222 -29.60 -26.34 27.68
N LEU A 223 -30.86 -26.65 27.32
CA LEU A 223 -31.98 -26.69 28.26
C LEU A 223 -32.02 -28.08 28.89
#